data_AF-A0A1V5PVL6-F1
#
_entry.id   AF-A0A1V5PVL6-F1
#
_cell.length_a   1.000
_cell.length_b   1.000
_cell.length_c   1.000
_cell.angle_alpha   90.00
_cell.angle_beta   90.00
_cell.angle_gamma   90.00
#
_symmetry.space_group_name_H-M   'P 1'
#
loop_
_entity.id
_entity.type
_entity.pdbx_description
1 polymer ?
#
loop_
_entity_poly.entity_id
_entity_poly.type
_entity_poly.pdbx_seq_one_letter_code
_entity_poly.pdbx_strand_id
1 'polypeptide(L)'
;MASGEYISYESNDHQGKLRIRQIGDDFFGEAVENIKKIVHKSDRDMIVDFFQKDHLLSVFESKKATSIDYRLIHDGVPQYYRLIVRKASDNAHFILCIENINDEITKEKNALRALNNEKKLARRDELTGVKNKTAYKELERSVQANIDNGMDYLPFALLVADANNLKKINDTEGHVAGDEYIKASANLLKEIFSNSPVFRVGGDEFVVFLRADDYIERKVLVDKLHNVVLENQKNDSGPVLAAGMSEFIPGEDSLVTDIFDRADRNMYENKQKLKERLSI
;
A
#
# COMPACT_ATOMS: atom_id res chain seq x y z
N MET A 1 -52.86 4.14 14.00
CA MET A 1 -51.79 5.13 13.77
C MET A 1 -50.72 4.85 14.81
N ALA A 2 -49.50 4.50 14.39
CA ALA A 2 -48.42 4.17 15.33
C ALA A 2 -47.88 5.48 15.95
N SER A 3 -47.88 5.55 17.27
CA SER A 3 -47.81 6.77 18.08
C SER A 3 -46.45 7.46 18.15
N GLY A 4 -45.38 6.91 17.55
CA GLY A 4 -44.01 7.45 17.71
C GLY A 4 -43.40 7.19 19.09
N GLU A 5 -44.20 6.63 19.99
CA GLU A 5 -43.85 6.30 21.37
C GLU A 5 -42.75 5.25 21.44
N TYR A 6 -41.82 5.46 22.38
CA TYR A 6 -40.71 4.54 22.60
C TYR A 6 -40.35 4.41 24.07
N ILE A 7 -39.73 3.27 24.38
CA ILE A 7 -39.11 3.00 25.68
C ILE A 7 -37.67 2.57 25.40
N SER A 8 -36.71 3.33 25.91
CA SER A 8 -35.29 2.98 25.80
C SER A 8 -34.83 2.17 27.01
N TYR A 9 -34.01 1.16 26.75
CA TYR A 9 -33.43 0.30 27.78
C TYR A 9 -31.90 0.38 27.70
N GLU A 10 -31.25 0.39 28.86
CA GLU A 10 -29.79 0.29 28.97
C GLU A 10 -29.43 -0.91 29.85
N SER A 11 -28.37 -1.63 29.47
CA SER A 11 -27.84 -2.74 30.26
C SER A 11 -26.89 -2.19 31.31
N ASN A 12 -27.14 -2.49 32.59
CA ASN A 12 -26.17 -2.22 33.65
C ASN A 12 -25.24 -3.43 33.80
N ASP A 13 -23.94 -3.14 33.85
CA ASP A 13 -22.90 -4.16 33.66
C ASP A 13 -22.89 -5.24 34.76
N HIS A 14 -22.54 -6.46 34.36
CA HIS A 14 -22.34 -7.71 35.12
C HIS A 14 -23.53 -8.64 35.44
N GLN A 15 -24.80 -8.22 35.34
CA GLN A 15 -25.96 -9.14 35.53
C GLN A 15 -26.98 -9.15 34.38
N GLY A 16 -26.79 -8.34 33.32
CA GLY A 16 -27.69 -8.31 32.16
C GLY A 16 -29.10 -7.78 32.45
N LYS A 17 -29.33 -7.14 33.60
CA LYS A 17 -30.63 -6.53 33.93
C LYS A 17 -30.80 -5.23 33.16
N LEU A 18 -31.81 -5.20 32.30
CA LEU A 18 -32.23 -4.00 31.57
C LEU A 18 -32.94 -3.02 32.51
N ARG A 19 -32.60 -1.74 32.44
CA ARG A 19 -33.34 -0.66 33.09
C ARG A 19 -33.93 0.28 32.04
N ILE A 20 -35.15 0.75 32.28
CA ILE A 20 -35.77 1.81 31.47
C ILE A 20 -34.96 3.08 31.70
N ARG A 21 -34.45 3.66 30.61
CA ARG A 21 -33.65 4.88 30.62
C ARG A 21 -34.51 6.10 30.27
N GLN A 22 -35.42 5.98 29.32
CA GLN A 22 -36.29 7.07 28.85
C GLN A 22 -37.58 6.51 28.24
N ILE A 23 -38.66 7.28 28.36
CA ILE A 23 -39.92 7.09 27.64
C ILE A 23 -40.20 8.40 26.92
N GLY A 24 -40.60 8.34 25.64
CA GLY A 24 -40.95 9.51 24.84
C GLY A 24 -42.04 9.18 23.83
N ASP A 25 -42.55 10.20 23.15
CA ASP A 25 -43.67 10.14 22.20
C ASP A 25 -43.27 10.45 20.74
N ASP A 26 -42.08 11.00 20.48
CA ASP A 26 -41.54 11.23 19.13
C ASP A 26 -40.09 10.71 18.97
N PHE A 27 -39.94 9.39 18.89
CA PHE A 27 -38.64 8.75 18.69
C PHE A 27 -37.88 9.29 17.46
N PHE A 28 -38.57 9.50 16.34
CA PHE A 28 -37.91 9.84 15.07
C PHE A 28 -37.43 11.30 15.04
N GLY A 29 -38.24 12.24 15.55
CA GLY A 29 -37.82 13.63 15.68
C GLY A 29 -36.64 13.79 16.66
N GLU A 30 -36.72 13.12 17.81
CA GLU A 30 -35.64 13.11 18.80
C GLU A 30 -34.34 12.49 18.26
N ALA A 31 -34.45 11.38 17.51
CA ALA A 31 -33.29 10.72 16.90
C ALA A 31 -32.56 11.64 15.91
N VAL A 32 -33.27 12.35 15.04
CA VAL A 32 -32.68 13.29 14.07
C VAL A 32 -31.92 14.43 14.77
N GLU A 33 -32.49 14.98 15.84
CA GLU A 33 -31.81 16.02 16.63
C GLU A 33 -30.58 15.48 17.36
N ASN A 34 -30.64 14.26 17.88
CA ASN A 34 -29.51 13.60 18.53
C ASN A 34 -28.39 13.29 17.53
N ILE A 35 -28.70 12.81 16.33
CA ILE A 35 -27.72 12.52 15.26
C ILE A 35 -26.82 13.74 15.00
N LYS A 36 -27.39 14.95 14.94
CA LYS A 36 -26.62 16.19 14.74
C LYS A 36 -25.58 16.47 15.84
N LYS A 37 -25.84 15.98 17.07
CA LYS A 37 -25.01 16.22 18.25
C LYS A 37 -23.94 15.15 18.44
N ILE A 38 -24.30 13.87 18.30
CA ILE A 38 -23.46 12.75 18.74
C ILE A 38 -22.88 11.92 17.59
N VAL A 39 -23.39 12.03 16.36
CA VAL A 39 -22.86 11.27 15.21
C VAL A 39 -21.78 12.06 14.49
N HIS A 40 -20.72 11.36 14.09
CA HIS A 40 -19.62 11.91 13.29
C HIS A 40 -20.17 12.56 12.01
N LYS A 41 -19.68 13.76 11.67
CA LYS A 41 -20.23 14.61 10.60
C LYS A 41 -20.44 13.87 9.27
N SER A 42 -19.48 13.06 8.85
CA SER A 42 -19.54 12.31 7.59
C SER A 42 -20.56 11.18 7.55
N ASP A 43 -21.10 10.76 8.70
CA ASP A 43 -22.00 9.60 8.79
C ASP A 43 -23.46 10.05 8.96
N ARG A 44 -23.71 11.36 9.15
CA ARG A 44 -25.01 11.92 9.52
C ARG A 44 -26.08 11.69 8.46
N ASP A 45 -25.80 12.02 7.20
CA ASP A 45 -26.79 11.90 6.12
C ASP A 45 -27.19 10.44 5.93
N MET A 46 -26.18 9.56 5.90
CA MET A 46 -26.36 8.11 5.78
C MET A 46 -27.24 7.52 6.90
N ILE A 47 -27.01 7.93 8.16
CA ILE A 47 -27.83 7.42 9.26
C ILE A 47 -29.24 8.04 9.27
N VAL A 48 -29.38 9.32 8.91
CA VAL A 48 -30.71 9.95 8.77
C VAL A 48 -31.55 9.21 7.72
N ASP A 49 -30.96 8.90 6.56
CA ASP A 49 -31.63 8.16 5.49
C ASP A 49 -32.02 6.74 5.94
N PHE A 50 -31.12 6.05 6.65
CA PHE A 50 -31.41 4.73 7.21
C PHE A 50 -32.56 4.75 8.23
N PHE A 51 -32.67 5.82 9.02
CA PHE A 51 -33.73 6.00 10.02
C PHE A 51 -35.08 6.44 9.46
N GLN A 52 -35.18 6.75 8.15
CA GLN A 52 -36.44 7.14 7.55
C GLN A 52 -37.46 6.00 7.66
N LYS A 53 -38.66 6.33 8.12
CA LYS A 53 -39.75 5.37 8.36
C LYS A 53 -40.09 4.57 7.10
N ASP A 54 -40.20 5.22 5.96
CA ASP A 54 -40.54 4.57 4.69
C ASP A 54 -39.41 3.62 4.22
N HIS A 55 -38.15 3.99 4.48
CA HIS A 55 -37.01 3.13 4.24
C HIS A 55 -37.09 1.85 5.10
N LEU A 56 -37.30 2.00 6.41
CA LEU A 56 -37.43 0.84 7.30
C LEU A 56 -38.62 -0.04 6.92
N LEU A 57 -39.79 0.54 6.63
CA LEU A 57 -40.99 -0.20 6.22
C LEU A 57 -40.74 -1.02 4.96
N SER A 58 -40.15 -0.43 3.92
CA SER A 58 -39.84 -1.12 2.66
C SER A 58 -38.82 -2.25 2.84
N VAL A 59 -37.79 -2.06 3.68
CA VAL A 59 -36.80 -3.11 3.98
C VAL A 59 -37.46 -4.30 4.66
N PHE A 60 -38.45 -4.08 5.53
CA PHE A 60 -39.16 -5.14 6.24
C PHE A 60 -40.27 -5.84 5.42
N GLU A 61 -40.53 -5.42 4.18
CA GLU A 61 -41.35 -6.20 3.25
C GLU A 61 -40.63 -7.49 2.82
N SER A 62 -39.29 -7.48 2.80
CA SER A 62 -38.46 -8.58 2.29
C SER A 62 -37.49 -9.17 3.31
N LYS A 63 -37.12 -8.44 4.37
CA LYS A 63 -36.13 -8.87 5.39
C LYS A 63 -36.73 -8.79 6.79
N LYS A 64 -36.16 -9.54 7.75
CA LYS A 64 -36.57 -9.52 9.17
C LYS A 64 -35.74 -8.56 10.04
N ALA A 65 -34.58 -8.14 9.53
CA ALA A 65 -33.61 -7.30 10.23
C ALA A 65 -32.82 -6.48 9.20
N THR A 66 -32.36 -5.30 9.61
CA THR A 66 -31.39 -4.48 8.88
C THR A 66 -30.43 -3.82 9.86
N SER A 67 -29.25 -3.44 9.40
CA SER A 67 -28.24 -2.81 10.25
C SER A 67 -27.41 -1.77 9.50
N ILE A 68 -26.83 -0.86 10.26
CA ILE A 68 -25.92 0.17 9.78
C ILE A 68 -24.80 0.40 10.79
N ASP A 69 -23.59 0.54 10.28
CA ASP A 69 -22.41 0.88 11.07
C ASP A 69 -22.11 2.38 10.92
N TYR A 70 -21.90 3.08 12.03
CA TYR A 70 -21.69 4.51 12.06
C TYR A 70 -20.82 4.91 13.25
N ARG A 71 -20.30 6.13 13.25
CA ARG A 71 -19.44 6.63 14.32
C ARG A 71 -20.21 7.55 15.27
N LEU A 72 -20.18 7.21 16.56
CA LEU A 72 -20.57 8.09 17.65
C LEU A 72 -19.33 8.82 18.21
N ILE A 73 -19.48 10.09 18.54
CA ILE A 73 -18.45 10.91 19.17
C ILE A 73 -18.61 10.80 20.69
N HIS A 74 -17.63 10.17 21.33
CA HIS A 74 -17.51 10.10 22.79
C HIS A 74 -16.28 10.89 23.21
N ASP A 75 -16.46 11.96 24.00
CA ASP A 75 -15.38 12.84 24.45
C ASP A 75 -14.48 13.37 23.33
N GLY A 76 -15.07 13.66 22.17
CA GLY A 76 -14.36 14.13 20.98
C GLY A 76 -13.72 13.01 20.13
N VAL A 77 -13.76 11.76 20.59
CA VAL A 77 -13.19 10.60 19.89
C VAL A 77 -14.30 9.82 19.16
N PRO A 78 -14.17 9.56 17.85
CA PRO A 78 -15.11 8.71 17.13
C PRO A 78 -14.94 7.24 17.51
N GLN A 79 -16.02 6.60 17.91
CA GLN A 79 -16.11 5.15 18.14
C GLN A 79 -17.14 4.52 17.21
N TYR A 80 -16.87 3.30 16.74
CA TYR A 80 -17.77 2.59 15.85
C TYR A 80 -18.89 1.89 16.60
N TYR A 81 -20.11 2.10 16.13
CA TYR A 81 -21.32 1.47 16.63
C TYR A 81 -22.11 0.87 15.49
N ARG A 82 -22.79 -0.24 15.79
CA ARG A 82 -23.75 -0.88 14.89
C ARG A 82 -25.15 -0.67 15.43
N LEU A 83 -25.99 -0.03 14.63
CA LEU A 83 -27.43 -0.01 14.86
C LEU A 83 -28.05 -1.19 14.13
N ILE A 84 -28.83 -1.99 14.83
CA ILE A 84 -29.61 -3.09 14.29
C ILE A 84 -31.07 -2.79 14.54
N VAL A 85 -31.87 -2.80 13.48
CA VAL A 85 -33.32 -2.62 13.54
C VAL A 85 -33.98 -3.93 13.16
N ARG A 86 -34.92 -4.40 13.99
CA ARG A 86 -35.70 -5.62 13.76
C ARG A 86 -37.17 -5.34 13.95
N LYS A 87 -38.01 -6.02 13.16
CA LYS A 87 -39.46 -6.02 13.38
C LYS A 87 -39.81 -6.99 14.51
N ALA A 88 -40.60 -6.55 15.48
CA ALA A 88 -41.08 -7.40 16.56
C ALA A 88 -42.08 -8.45 16.03
N SER A 89 -42.24 -9.54 16.77
CA SER A 89 -43.12 -10.66 16.39
C SER A 89 -44.60 -10.29 16.34
N ASP A 90 -45.01 -9.24 17.04
CA ASP A 90 -46.37 -8.69 17.03
C ASP A 90 -46.68 -7.86 15.76
N ASN A 91 -45.70 -7.68 14.87
CA ASN A 91 -45.76 -6.84 13.68
C ASN A 91 -46.12 -5.36 13.92
N ALA A 92 -46.22 -4.92 15.17
CA ALA A 92 -46.63 -3.58 15.57
C ALA A 92 -45.44 -2.72 16.02
N HIS A 93 -44.36 -3.33 16.50
CA HIS A 93 -43.22 -2.62 17.07
C HIS A 93 -41.90 -2.89 16.31
N PHE A 94 -40.95 -1.97 16.48
CA PHE A 94 -39.56 -2.14 16.08
C PHE A 94 -38.68 -2.27 17.32
N ILE A 95 -37.67 -3.14 17.23
CA ILE A 95 -36.63 -3.29 18.24
C ILE A 95 -35.35 -2.72 17.63
N LEU A 96 -34.79 -1.71 18.29
CA LEU A 96 -33.52 -1.09 17.92
C LEU A 96 -32.46 -1.50 18.94
N CYS A 97 -31.34 -2.00 18.45
CA CYS A 97 -30.18 -2.36 19.26
C CYS A 97 -28.98 -1.56 18.79
N ILE A 98 -28.25 -0.93 19.71
CA ILE A 98 -27.01 -0.23 19.42
C ILE A 98 -25.90 -1.01 20.12
N GLU A 99 -24.96 -1.51 19.34
CA GLU A 99 -23.81 -2.29 19.81
C GLU A 99 -22.52 -1.51 19.57
N ASN A 100 -21.62 -1.45 20.56
CA ASN A 100 -20.28 -0.91 20.37
C ASN A 100 -19.43 -1.97 19.65
N ILE A 101 -19.01 -1.67 18.42
CA ILE A 101 -18.17 -2.55 17.58
C ILE A 101 -16.75 -2.00 17.42
N ASN A 102 -16.37 -1.01 18.25
CA ASN A 102 -15.10 -0.31 18.12
C ASN A 102 -13.90 -1.25 18.23
N ASP A 103 -13.94 -2.20 19.16
CA ASP A 103 -12.88 -3.19 19.36
C ASP A 103 -12.76 -4.16 18.17
N GLU A 104 -13.88 -4.58 17.59
CA GLU A 104 -13.94 -5.45 16.39
C GLU A 104 -13.28 -4.75 15.20
N ILE A 105 -13.76 -3.55 14.87
CA ILE A 105 -13.26 -2.74 13.75
C ILE A 105 -11.78 -2.38 13.94
N THR A 106 -11.37 -2.07 15.18
CA THR A 106 -9.97 -1.74 15.47
C THR A 106 -9.06 -2.96 15.31
N LYS A 107 -9.48 -4.14 15.78
CA LYS A 107 -8.73 -5.39 15.60
C LYS A 107 -8.58 -5.74 14.12
N GLU A 108 -9.66 -5.66 13.34
CA GLU A 108 -9.62 -5.94 11.90
C GLU A 108 -8.68 -4.99 11.16
N LYS A 109 -8.78 -3.68 11.41
CA LYS A 109 -7.88 -2.68 10.82
C LYS A 109 -6.42 -2.94 11.18
N ASN A 110 -6.14 -3.31 12.43
CA ASN A 110 -4.79 -3.62 12.87
C ASN A 110 -4.25 -4.90 12.22
N ALA A 111 -5.06 -5.94 12.10
CA ALA A 111 -4.69 -7.18 11.39
C ALA A 111 -4.38 -6.89 9.91
N LEU A 112 -5.20 -6.10 9.23
CA LEU A 112 -4.97 -5.72 7.84
C LEU A 112 -3.68 -4.88 7.68
N ARG A 113 -3.41 -3.97 8.62
CA ARG A 113 -2.16 -3.19 8.66
C ARG A 113 -0.95 -4.09 8.88
N ALA A 114 -1.03 -5.04 9.82
CA ALA A 114 0.04 -6.00 10.10
C ALA A 114 0.36 -6.85 8.86
N LEU A 115 -0.68 -7.40 8.21
CA LEU A 115 -0.52 -8.19 6.98
C LEU A 115 0.11 -7.36 5.84
N ASN A 116 -0.30 -6.10 5.68
CA ASN A 116 0.30 -5.22 4.68
C ASN A 116 1.76 -4.87 4.99
N ASN A 117 2.11 -4.69 6.26
CA ASN A 117 3.48 -4.45 6.67
C ASN A 117 4.36 -5.68 6.47
N GLU A 118 3.86 -6.87 6.82
CA GLU A 118 4.55 -8.14 6.59
C GLU A 118 4.82 -8.35 5.09
N LYS A 119 3.81 -8.13 4.24
CA LYS A 119 4.00 -8.16 2.77
C LYS A 119 5.03 -7.15 2.28
N LYS A 120 5.11 -5.96 2.88
CA LYS A 120 6.13 -4.95 2.51
C LYS A 120 7.53 -5.38 2.93
N LEU A 121 7.68 -5.99 4.10
CA LEU A 121 8.97 -6.51 4.59
C LEU A 121 9.44 -7.70 3.76
N ALA A 122 8.55 -8.64 3.46
CA ALA A 122 8.84 -9.81 2.60
C ALA A 122 9.26 -9.44 1.16
N ARG A 123 9.03 -8.18 0.74
CA ARG A 123 9.41 -7.63 -0.57
C ARG A 123 10.70 -6.83 -0.55
N ARG A 124 11.37 -6.72 0.59
CA ARG A 124 12.65 -6.02 0.72
C ARG A 124 13.80 -7.01 0.82
N ASP A 125 14.94 -6.59 0.31
CA ASP A 125 16.22 -7.27 0.53
C ASP A 125 16.71 -6.92 1.93
N GLU A 126 17.06 -7.94 2.72
CA GLU A 126 17.40 -7.77 4.13
C GLU A 126 18.68 -6.95 4.35
N LEU A 127 19.65 -7.05 3.44
CA LEU A 127 20.93 -6.38 3.56
C LEU A 127 20.85 -4.89 3.19
N THR A 128 20.22 -4.59 2.06
CA THR A 128 20.23 -3.27 1.44
C THR A 128 18.97 -2.45 1.70
N GLY A 129 17.88 -3.11 2.11
CA GLY A 129 16.57 -2.50 2.26
C GLY A 129 15.88 -2.10 0.95
N VAL A 130 16.51 -2.26 -0.22
CA VAL A 130 15.82 -2.07 -1.52
C VAL A 130 14.81 -3.20 -1.75
N LYS A 131 14.03 -3.16 -2.83
CA LYS A 131 13.13 -4.26 -3.14
C LYS A 131 13.92 -5.52 -3.51
N ASN A 132 13.41 -6.70 -3.20
CA ASN A 132 14.10 -7.96 -3.50
C ASN A 132 13.66 -8.56 -4.86
N LYS A 133 14.29 -9.68 -5.22
CA LYS A 133 13.98 -10.46 -6.43
C LYS A 133 12.50 -10.83 -6.55
N THR A 134 11.82 -11.16 -5.45
CA THR A 134 10.39 -11.49 -5.45
C THR A 134 9.56 -10.28 -5.88
N ALA A 135 9.86 -9.11 -5.34
CA ALA A 135 9.19 -7.86 -5.71
C ALA A 135 9.47 -7.46 -7.18
N TYR A 136 10.67 -7.78 -7.70
CA TYR A 136 10.98 -7.58 -9.13
C TYR A 136 10.10 -8.47 -10.02
N LYS A 137 9.98 -9.78 -9.71
CA LYS A 137 9.11 -10.70 -10.46
C LYS A 137 7.62 -10.33 -10.41
N GLU A 138 7.17 -9.73 -9.30
CA GLU A 138 5.81 -9.19 -9.22
C GLU A 138 5.62 -7.98 -10.14
N LEU A 139 6.60 -7.06 -10.17
CA LEU A 139 6.60 -5.93 -11.09
C LEU A 139 6.61 -6.43 -12.54
N GLU A 140 7.54 -7.31 -12.90
CA GLU A 140 7.68 -7.88 -14.25
C GLU A 140 6.35 -8.49 -14.74
N ARG A 141 5.69 -9.33 -13.93
CA ARG A 141 4.38 -9.89 -14.27
C ARG A 141 3.30 -8.82 -14.45
N SER A 142 3.31 -7.80 -13.60
CA SER A 142 2.36 -6.69 -13.73
C SER A 142 2.60 -5.87 -14.99
N VAL A 143 3.86 -5.65 -15.38
CA VAL A 143 4.20 -4.91 -16.59
C VAL A 143 3.87 -5.75 -17.84
N GLN A 144 4.19 -7.05 -17.82
CA GLN A 144 3.87 -7.97 -18.91
C GLN A 144 2.37 -8.02 -19.17
N ALA A 145 1.56 -8.19 -18.12
CA ALA A 145 0.10 -8.22 -18.27
C ALA A 145 -0.44 -6.93 -18.92
N ASN A 146 0.19 -5.79 -18.68
CA ASN A 146 -0.22 -4.54 -19.28
C ASN A 146 0.21 -4.43 -20.76
N ILE A 147 1.39 -4.94 -21.12
CA ILE A 147 1.83 -5.09 -22.52
C ILE A 147 0.84 -5.99 -23.29
N ASP A 148 0.51 -7.16 -22.72
CA ASP A 148 -0.38 -8.15 -23.34
C ASP A 148 -1.79 -7.60 -23.59
N ASN A 149 -2.27 -6.72 -22.72
CA ASN A 149 -3.59 -6.10 -22.82
C ASN A 149 -3.60 -4.83 -23.68
N GLY A 150 -2.47 -4.45 -24.29
CA GLY A 150 -2.38 -3.26 -25.14
C GLY A 150 -2.75 -1.96 -24.41
N MET A 151 -2.53 -1.89 -23.09
CA MET A 151 -2.80 -0.67 -22.34
C MET A 151 -1.78 0.41 -22.70
N ASP A 152 -2.24 1.63 -22.97
CA ASP A 152 -1.37 2.80 -23.16
C ASP A 152 -0.52 3.02 -21.91
N TYR A 153 0.76 2.62 -21.99
CA TYR A 153 1.67 2.79 -20.88
C TYR A 153 2.19 4.22 -20.80
N LEU A 154 2.41 4.68 -19.57
CA LEU A 154 3.46 5.68 -19.32
C LEU A 154 4.80 5.07 -19.75
N PRO A 155 5.61 5.75 -20.58
CA PRO A 155 6.92 5.27 -21.00
C PRO A 155 7.80 4.83 -19.82
N PHE A 156 8.54 3.73 -19.99
CA PHE A 156 9.42 3.16 -18.96
C PHE A 156 10.73 2.61 -19.53
N ALA A 157 11.73 2.46 -18.66
CA ALA A 157 13.02 1.86 -18.99
C ALA A 157 13.49 0.94 -17.85
N LEU A 158 14.37 -0.01 -18.19
CA LEU A 158 15.10 -0.80 -17.21
C LEU A 158 16.57 -0.41 -17.23
N LEU A 159 17.15 -0.23 -16.04
CA LEU A 159 18.59 -0.18 -15.85
C LEU A 159 19.02 -1.42 -15.08
N VAL A 160 19.94 -2.19 -15.65
CA VAL A 160 20.59 -3.34 -15.01
C VAL A 160 21.96 -2.90 -14.56
N ALA A 161 22.32 -3.22 -13.32
CA ALA A 161 23.61 -2.86 -12.74
C ALA A 161 24.24 -4.02 -11.98
N ASP A 162 25.57 -4.07 -11.97
CA ASP A 162 26.38 -5.08 -11.29
C ASP A 162 27.48 -4.39 -10.49
N ALA A 163 27.57 -4.70 -9.19
CA ALA A 163 28.57 -4.17 -8.29
C ALA A 163 29.93 -4.86 -8.51
N ASN A 164 30.79 -4.22 -9.29
CA ASN A 164 32.07 -4.80 -9.67
C ASN A 164 32.98 -5.05 -8.46
N ASN A 165 33.86 -6.04 -8.61
CA ASN A 165 34.92 -6.39 -7.65
C ASN A 165 34.45 -6.91 -6.28
N LEU A 166 33.16 -7.22 -6.09
CA LEU A 166 32.67 -7.73 -4.81
C LEU A 166 33.45 -8.95 -4.30
N LYS A 167 33.77 -9.90 -5.19
CA LYS A 167 34.60 -11.06 -4.81
C LYS A 167 35.98 -10.65 -4.31
N LYS A 168 36.65 -9.71 -4.99
CA LYS A 168 37.96 -9.21 -4.59
C LYS A 168 37.88 -8.58 -3.19
N ILE A 169 36.89 -7.71 -2.96
CA ILE A 169 36.66 -7.04 -1.67
C ILE A 169 36.42 -8.09 -0.56
N ASN A 170 35.58 -9.09 -0.83
CA ASN A 170 35.34 -10.19 0.11
C ASN A 170 36.63 -10.96 0.45
N ASP A 171 37.44 -11.26 -0.57
CA ASP A 171 38.68 -12.02 -0.42
C ASP A 171 39.78 -11.22 0.30
N THR A 172 39.81 -9.88 0.15
CA THR A 172 40.84 -9.00 0.73
C THR A 172 40.47 -8.40 2.09
N GLU A 173 39.20 -8.02 2.26
CA GLU A 173 38.71 -7.23 3.41
C GLU A 173 37.61 -7.96 4.21
N GLY A 174 37.15 -9.10 3.71
CA GLY A 174 36.16 -9.95 4.35
C GLY A 174 34.71 -9.60 3.99
N HIS A 175 33.80 -10.51 4.34
CA HIS A 175 32.39 -10.41 3.97
C HIS A 175 31.67 -9.19 4.52
N VAL A 176 32.06 -8.68 5.69
CA VAL A 176 31.46 -7.46 6.24
C VAL A 176 31.73 -6.25 5.34
N ALA A 177 32.95 -6.15 4.77
CA ALA A 177 33.29 -5.08 3.84
C ALA A 177 32.49 -5.21 2.53
N GLY A 178 32.33 -6.44 2.01
CA GLY A 178 31.48 -6.70 0.85
C GLY A 178 30.02 -6.33 1.10
N ASP A 179 29.48 -6.64 2.28
CA ASP A 179 28.12 -6.28 2.68
C ASP A 179 27.92 -4.76 2.71
N GLU A 180 28.87 -4.01 3.26
CA GLU A 180 28.85 -2.54 3.25
C GLU A 180 28.97 -1.98 1.82
N TYR A 181 29.78 -2.61 0.96
CA TYR A 181 29.90 -2.23 -0.45
C TYR A 181 28.59 -2.41 -1.24
N ILE A 182 27.86 -3.50 -0.97
CA ILE A 182 26.55 -3.77 -1.56
C ILE A 182 25.51 -2.75 -1.06
N LYS A 183 25.52 -2.42 0.23
CA LYS A 183 24.66 -1.35 0.79
C LYS A 183 24.95 0.00 0.15
N ALA A 184 26.23 0.35 -0.01
CA ALA A 184 26.64 1.59 -0.65
C ALA A 184 26.18 1.66 -2.11
N SER A 185 26.28 0.54 -2.84
CA SER A 185 25.80 0.41 -4.23
C SER A 185 24.29 0.63 -4.33
N ALA A 186 23.52 -0.01 -3.44
CA ALA A 186 22.07 0.16 -3.38
C ALA A 186 21.66 1.61 -3.05
N ASN A 187 22.38 2.26 -2.13
CA ASN A 187 22.13 3.64 -1.76
C ASN A 187 22.46 4.61 -2.90
N LEU A 188 23.59 4.42 -3.60
CA LEU A 188 23.94 5.22 -4.76
C LEU A 188 22.83 5.18 -5.84
N LEU A 189 22.32 3.98 -6.14
CA LEU A 189 21.20 3.82 -7.09
C LEU A 189 19.93 4.53 -6.60
N LYS A 190 19.58 4.42 -5.31
CA LYS A 190 18.41 5.12 -4.75
C LYS A 190 18.54 6.64 -4.76
N GLU A 191 19.73 7.17 -4.55
CA GLU A 191 19.98 8.62 -4.55
C GLU A 191 19.88 9.21 -5.96
N ILE A 192 20.35 8.47 -6.96
CA ILE A 192 20.28 8.91 -8.36
C ILE A 192 18.87 8.73 -8.92
N PHE A 193 18.22 7.60 -8.67
CA PHE A 193 16.89 7.26 -9.19
C PHE A 193 15.83 7.32 -8.08
N SER A 194 15.63 8.51 -7.51
CA SER A 194 14.84 8.70 -6.29
C SER A 194 13.33 8.48 -6.45
N ASN A 195 12.81 8.54 -7.68
CA ASN A 195 11.38 8.32 -7.98
C ASN A 195 11.10 6.92 -8.55
N SER A 196 12.14 6.11 -8.70
CA SER A 196 12.07 4.77 -9.28
C SER A 196 12.39 3.69 -8.26
N PRO A 197 11.70 2.54 -8.29
CA PRO A 197 12.05 1.43 -7.43
C PRO A 197 13.37 0.79 -7.89
N VAL A 198 14.30 0.66 -6.94
CA VAL A 198 15.52 -0.15 -7.05
C VAL A 198 15.24 -1.55 -6.49
N PHE A 199 15.75 -2.56 -7.18
CA PHE A 199 15.65 -3.97 -6.83
C PHE A 199 17.04 -4.58 -6.75
N ARG A 200 17.26 -5.46 -5.77
CA ARG A 200 18.40 -6.40 -5.76
C ARG A 200 17.91 -7.76 -6.20
N VAL A 201 18.38 -8.23 -7.36
CA VAL A 201 17.89 -9.45 -8.04
C VAL A 201 18.87 -10.62 -7.94
N GLY A 202 20.12 -10.33 -7.59
CA GLY A 202 21.21 -11.28 -7.36
C GLY A 202 22.11 -10.81 -6.22
N GLY A 203 23.29 -11.43 -6.09
CA GLY A 203 24.25 -11.09 -5.03
C GLY A 203 24.72 -9.64 -5.12
N ASP A 204 25.27 -9.28 -6.27
CA ASP A 204 25.77 -7.96 -6.66
C ASP A 204 24.93 -7.29 -7.76
N GLU A 205 23.86 -7.94 -8.19
CA GLU A 205 23.03 -7.51 -9.32
C GLU A 205 21.80 -6.70 -8.85
N PHE A 206 21.62 -5.55 -9.49
CA PHE A 206 20.53 -4.61 -9.25
C PHE A 206 19.76 -4.30 -10.52
N VAL A 207 18.48 -3.98 -10.35
CA VAL A 207 17.61 -3.47 -11.42
C VAL A 207 16.91 -2.20 -10.94
N VAL A 208 16.82 -1.20 -11.80
CA VAL A 208 16.01 0.00 -11.58
C VAL A 208 14.93 0.04 -12.65
N PHE A 209 13.67 0.21 -12.23
CA PHE A 209 12.54 0.40 -13.16
C PHE A 209 12.21 1.88 -13.25
N LEU A 210 12.73 2.55 -14.30
CA LEU A 210 12.58 3.98 -14.49
C LEU A 210 11.17 4.30 -14.98
N ARG A 211 10.49 5.20 -14.28
CA ARG A 211 9.13 5.65 -14.59
C ARG A 211 8.95 7.12 -14.22
N ALA A 212 7.92 7.76 -14.78
CA ALA A 212 7.57 9.14 -14.48
C ALA A 212 8.79 10.08 -14.60
N ASP A 213 9.09 10.89 -13.58
CA ASP A 213 10.14 11.92 -13.63
C ASP A 213 11.53 11.34 -13.94
N ASP A 214 11.90 10.22 -13.30
CA ASP A 214 13.19 9.57 -13.57
C ASP A 214 13.27 8.99 -14.98
N TYR A 215 12.14 8.59 -15.57
CA TYR A 215 12.12 8.20 -16.98
C TYR A 215 12.34 9.41 -17.88
N ILE A 216 11.69 10.55 -17.60
CA ILE A 216 11.86 11.78 -18.38
C ILE A 216 13.34 12.20 -18.37
N GLU A 217 13.98 12.17 -17.20
CA GLU A 217 15.38 12.58 -17.00
C GLU A 217 16.40 11.43 -17.16
N ARG A 218 15.97 10.24 -17.63
CA ARG A 218 16.77 9.01 -17.60
C ARG A 218 18.19 9.15 -18.14
N LYS A 219 18.37 9.87 -19.25
CA LYS A 219 19.70 10.06 -19.87
C LYS A 219 20.63 10.83 -18.94
N VAL A 220 20.14 11.93 -18.36
CA VAL A 220 20.89 12.75 -17.39
C VAL A 220 21.24 11.94 -16.15
N LEU A 221 20.29 11.14 -15.64
CA LEU A 221 20.52 10.29 -14.46
C LEU A 221 21.53 9.17 -14.72
N VAL A 222 21.48 8.54 -15.90
CA VAL A 222 22.46 7.52 -16.31
C VAL A 222 23.86 8.13 -16.48
N ASP A 223 23.97 9.30 -17.10
CA ASP A 223 25.24 10.02 -17.22
C ASP A 223 25.79 10.44 -15.83
N LYS A 224 24.92 10.86 -14.92
CA LYS A 224 25.27 11.14 -13.52
C LYS A 224 25.83 9.90 -12.83
N LEU A 225 25.15 8.74 -12.95
CA LEU A 225 25.65 7.47 -12.42
C LEU A 225 27.04 7.14 -13.00
N HIS A 226 27.19 7.27 -14.32
CA HIS A 226 28.46 6.99 -14.97
C HIS A 226 29.60 7.87 -14.41
N ASN A 227 29.37 9.17 -14.28
CA ASN A 227 30.38 10.09 -13.75
C ASN A 227 30.78 9.77 -12.31
N VAL A 228 29.81 9.48 -11.43
CA VAL A 228 30.09 9.08 -10.03
C VAL A 228 30.88 7.78 -9.98
N VAL A 229 30.51 6.78 -10.80
CA VAL A 229 31.23 5.51 -10.88
C VAL A 229 32.68 5.70 -11.32
N LEU A 230 32.93 6.56 -12.32
CA LEU A 230 34.29 6.85 -12.78
C LEU A 230 35.12 7.58 -11.73
N GLU A 231 34.52 8.51 -10.99
CA GLU A 231 35.19 9.20 -9.89
C GLU A 231 35.53 8.23 -8.76
N ASN A 232 34.58 7.38 -8.36
CA ASN A 232 34.79 6.32 -7.37
C ASN A 232 35.91 5.36 -7.79
N GLN A 233 35.93 4.95 -9.06
CA GLN A 233 36.95 4.07 -9.59
C GLN A 233 38.34 4.71 -9.59
N LYS A 234 38.42 6.02 -9.87
CA LYS A 234 39.69 6.76 -9.92
C LYS A 234 40.28 7.00 -8.54
N ASN A 235 39.43 7.31 -7.55
CA ASN A 235 39.86 7.74 -6.22
C ASN A 235 39.74 6.63 -5.16
N ASP A 236 39.28 5.44 -5.54
CA ASP A 236 38.95 4.34 -4.62
C ASP A 236 38.01 4.80 -3.49
N SER A 237 37.02 5.62 -3.84
CA SER A 237 36.21 6.39 -2.89
C SER A 237 34.78 5.90 -2.73
N GLY A 238 34.40 4.78 -3.35
CA GLY A 238 33.04 4.29 -3.29
C GLY A 238 32.72 3.16 -4.28
N PRO A 239 31.43 2.83 -4.43
CA PRO A 239 31.00 1.73 -5.28
C PRO A 239 31.23 2.01 -6.76
N VAL A 240 31.75 1.01 -7.47
CA VAL A 240 31.93 0.98 -8.93
C VAL A 240 30.91 0.01 -9.52
N LEU A 241 29.90 0.56 -10.19
CA LEU A 241 28.81 -0.20 -10.79
C LEU A 241 28.99 -0.25 -12.31
N ALA A 242 29.03 -1.45 -12.88
CA ALA A 242 28.72 -1.60 -14.30
C ALA A 242 27.22 -1.39 -14.47
N ALA A 243 26.79 -0.58 -15.44
CA ALA A 243 25.38 -0.31 -15.65
C ALA A 243 25.03 -0.21 -17.14
N GLY A 244 23.83 -0.69 -17.49
CA GLY A 244 23.27 -0.63 -18.83
C GLY A 244 21.77 -0.38 -18.76
N MET A 245 21.27 0.49 -19.64
CA MET A 245 19.85 0.84 -19.70
C MET A 245 19.25 0.44 -21.05
N SER A 246 17.98 0.05 -21.04
CA SER A 246 17.16 -0.07 -22.25
C SER A 246 15.75 0.46 -22.01
N GLU A 247 15.20 1.13 -23.02
CA GLU A 247 13.83 1.65 -23.02
C GLU A 247 12.88 0.59 -23.59
N PHE A 248 11.63 0.63 -23.15
CA PHE A 248 10.55 -0.10 -23.82
C PHE A 248 10.19 0.61 -25.13
N ILE A 249 10.14 -0.16 -26.21
CA ILE A 249 9.86 0.30 -27.56
C ILE A 249 8.52 -0.32 -28.02
N PRO A 250 7.42 0.45 -28.00
CA PRO A 250 6.12 -0.05 -28.43
C PRO A 250 6.16 -0.58 -29.87
N GLY A 251 5.67 -1.81 -30.05
CA GLY A 251 5.63 -2.47 -31.37
C GLY A 251 6.90 -3.24 -31.75
N GLU A 252 8.04 -2.99 -31.09
CA GLU A 252 9.24 -3.84 -31.21
C GLU A 252 9.33 -4.83 -30.04
N ASP A 253 8.98 -4.39 -28.84
CA ASP A 253 9.01 -5.21 -27.63
C ASP A 253 7.69 -5.93 -27.38
N SER A 254 7.80 -7.23 -27.10
CA SER A 254 6.66 -8.07 -26.76
C SER A 254 6.72 -8.58 -25.32
N LEU A 255 7.93 -8.69 -24.77
CA LEU A 255 8.17 -9.18 -23.43
C LEU A 255 9.00 -8.19 -22.62
N VAL A 256 8.74 -8.09 -21.32
CA VAL A 256 9.59 -7.33 -20.38
C VAL A 256 11.04 -7.84 -20.40
N THR A 257 11.23 -9.13 -20.67
CA THR A 257 12.54 -9.76 -20.83
C THR A 257 13.33 -9.20 -22.01
N ASP A 258 12.67 -8.74 -23.08
CA ASP A 258 13.35 -8.17 -24.25
C ASP A 258 14.14 -6.90 -23.86
N ILE A 259 13.53 -6.07 -23.01
CA ILE A 259 14.13 -4.85 -22.47
C ILE A 259 15.24 -5.19 -21.47
N PHE A 260 15.00 -6.18 -20.61
CA PHE A 260 15.99 -6.64 -19.63
C PHE A 260 17.26 -7.15 -20.32
N ASP A 261 17.13 -8.03 -21.31
CA ASP A 261 18.26 -8.63 -22.03
C ASP A 261 19.09 -7.58 -22.78
N ARG A 262 18.43 -6.55 -23.35
CA ARG A 262 19.14 -5.41 -23.94
C ARG A 262 19.89 -4.59 -22.89
N ALA A 263 19.27 -4.32 -21.75
CA ALA A 263 19.90 -3.57 -20.65
C ALA A 263 21.09 -4.35 -20.06
N ASP A 264 20.96 -5.66 -19.90
CA ASP A 264 22.02 -6.56 -19.42
C ASP A 264 23.21 -6.60 -20.39
N ARG A 265 22.95 -6.71 -21.70
CA ARG A 265 24.01 -6.62 -22.72
C ARG A 265 24.76 -5.28 -22.65
N ASN A 266 24.03 -4.18 -22.53
CA ASN A 266 24.63 -2.84 -22.38
C ASN A 266 25.47 -2.74 -21.08
N MET A 267 25.02 -3.37 -20.00
CA MET A 267 25.74 -3.44 -18.73
C MET A 267 27.04 -4.23 -18.88
N TYR A 268 26.99 -5.38 -19.56
CA TYR A 268 28.17 -6.20 -19.82
C TYR A 268 29.21 -5.46 -20.66
N GLU A 269 28.78 -4.73 -21.70
CA GLU A 269 29.69 -3.86 -22.48
C GLU A 269 30.31 -2.76 -21.62
N ASN A 270 29.54 -2.14 -20.73
CA ASN A 270 30.05 -1.15 -19.79
C ASN A 270 31.06 -1.77 -18.81
N LYS A 271 30.81 -2.99 -18.33
CA LYS A 271 31.72 -3.75 -17.46
C LYS A 271 33.09 -3.98 -18.11
N GLN A 272 33.12 -4.30 -19.41
CA GLN A 272 34.39 -4.45 -20.12
C GLN A 272 35.16 -3.13 -20.22
N LYS A 273 34.48 -2.04 -20.58
CA LYS A 273 35.10 -0.69 -20.65
C LYS A 273 35.67 -0.24 -19.30
N LEU A 274 34.99 -0.54 -18.20
CA LEU A 274 35.47 -0.22 -16.85
C LEU A 274 36.72 -1.04 -16.48
N LYS A 275 36.82 -2.30 -16.92
CA LYS A 275 38.01 -3.16 -16.70
C LYS A 275 39.21 -2.73 -17.53
N GLU A 276 39.00 -2.36 -18.78
CA GLU A 276 40.07 -1.85 -19.65
C GLU A 276 40.74 -0.60 -19.06
N ARG A 277 39.95 0.29 -18.45
CA ARG A 277 40.46 1.49 -17.77
C ARG A 277 41.28 1.23 -16.51
N LEU A 278 41.11 0.08 -15.86
CA LEU A 278 41.91 -0.35 -14.71
C LEU A 278 43.26 -0.97 -15.14
N SER A 279 43.39 -1.33 -16.42
CA SER A 279 44.54 -2.07 -16.96
C SER A 279 45.59 -1.14 -17.59
N ILE A 280 45.39 0.17 -17.48
CA ILE A 280 46.27 1.26 -17.97
C ILE A 280 46.75 2.04 -16.74
#